data_AF-A0A0U9HPS2-F1
#
_entry.id   AF-A0A0U9HPS2-F1
#
_cell.length_a   1.000
_cell.length_b   1.000
_cell.length_c   1.000
_cell.angle_alpha   90.00
_cell.angle_beta   90.00
_cell.angle_gamma   90.00
#
_symmetry.space_group_name_H-M   'P 1'
#
loop_
_entity.id
_entity.type
_entity.pdbx_description
1 polymer ?
#
loop_
_entity_poly.entity_id
_entity_poly.type
_entity_poly.pdbx_seq_one_letter_code
_entity_poly.pdbx_strand_id
1 'polypeptide(L)' 'MSLKDIIKKITQKGGKGMKKIEINPMTRLEGHGKITIFLDEQGNVENAFMQVVEFMGYEKFLIGMPIEEVPRTVSTICGV' A
#
# COMPACT_ATOMS: atom_id res chain seq x y z
N MET A 1 8.28 12.45 18.47
CA MET A 1 9.07 11.33 17.91
C MET A 1 9.86 11.87 16.74
N SER A 2 11.19 11.75 16.73
CA SER A 2 12.02 12.34 15.69
C SER A 2 11.85 11.59 14.36
N LEU A 3 11.96 12.30 13.23
CA LEU A 3 11.97 11.68 11.90
C LEU A 3 12.99 10.55 11.80
N LYS A 4 14.12 10.69 12.51
CA LYS A 4 15.19 9.68 12.59
C LYS A 4 14.74 8.39 13.28
N ASP A 5 13.84 8.47 14.25
CA ASP A 5 13.30 7.31 14.97
C ASP A 5 12.32 6.52 14.11
N ILE A 6 11.52 7.23 13.29
CA ILE A 6 10.60 6.62 12.33
C ILE A 6 11.41 5.89 11.25
N ILE A 7 12.39 6.57 10.65
CA ILE A 7 13.26 6.00 9.61
C ILE A 7 13.99 4.74 10.13
N LYS A 8 14.48 4.76 11.37
CA LYS A 8 15.14 3.60 11.97
C LYS A 8 14.19 2.42 12.20
N LYS A 9 12.90 2.66 12.49
CA LYS A 9 11.89 1.60 12.66
C LYS A 9 11.50 0.92 11.34
N ILE A 10 11.44 1.69 10.24
CA ILE A 10 11.03 1.17 8.92
C ILE A 10 12.18 0.57 8.10
N THR A 11 13.44 0.83 8.49
CA THR A 11 14.62 0.34 7.78
C THR A 11 15.08 -1.02 8.31
N GLN A 12 15.05 -2.05 7.47
CA GLN A 12 15.60 -3.39 7.71
C GLN A 12 16.92 -3.56 6.94
N LYS A 13 17.93 -4.19 7.56
CA LYS A 13 19.17 -4.57 6.86
C LYS A 13 18.90 -5.80 5.98
N GLY A 14 18.99 -5.64 4.66
CA GLY A 14 19.01 -6.75 3.71
C GLY A 14 20.40 -7.41 3.65
N GLY A 15 20.48 -8.65 3.16
CA GLY A 15 21.74 -9.35 2.96
C GLY A 15 22.55 -8.72 1.82
N LYS A 16 23.88 -8.56 2.03
CA LYS A 16 24.86 -7.88 1.15
C LYS A 16 24.48 -6.44 0.79
N GLY A 17 24.83 -5.47 1.64
CA GLY A 17 24.87 -4.04 1.30
C GLY A 17 23.53 -3.31 1.10
N MET A 18 22.49 -4.04 0.67
CA MET A 18 21.18 -3.49 0.33
C MET A 18 20.35 -3.16 1.59
N LYS A 19 19.86 -1.93 1.70
CA LYS A 19 18.92 -1.53 2.76
C LYS A 19 17.50 -1.64 2.24
N LYS A 20 16.60 -2.21 3.04
CA LYS A 20 15.17 -2.29 2.74
C LYS A 20 14.42 -1.33 3.65
N ILE A 21 13.59 -0.46 3.08
CA ILE A 21 12.66 0.39 3.82
C ILE A 21 11.26 -0.16 3.58
N GLU A 22 10.55 -0.53 4.65
CA GLU A 22 9.19 -1.03 4.59
C GLU A 22 8.23 -0.08 5.32
N ILE A 23 7.25 0.45 4.60
CA ILE A 23 6.21 1.32 5.14
C ILE A 23 4.90 0.53 5.17
N ASN A 24 4.52 0.08 6.37
CA ASN A 24 3.30 -0.69 6.62
C ASN A 24 2.81 -0.46 8.08
N PRO A 25 1.63 0.12 8.31
CA PRO A 25 0.69 0.65 7.32
C PRO A 25 1.17 1.97 6.72
N MET A 26 0.90 2.18 5.42
CA MET A 26 0.97 3.52 4.87
C MET A 26 -0.18 4.38 5.46
N THR A 27 0.13 5.60 5.90
CA THR A 27 -0.84 6.48 6.56
C THR A 27 -1.09 7.74 5.72
N ARG A 28 -2.26 8.37 5.92
CA ARG A 28 -2.76 9.51 5.12
C ARG A 28 -3.08 9.19 3.65
N LEU A 29 -3.55 7.98 3.39
CA LEU A 29 -4.25 7.60 2.16
C LEU A 29 -5.62 7.02 2.54
N GLU A 30 -6.55 7.04 1.59
CA GLU A 30 -7.71 6.17 1.61
C GLU A 30 -7.27 4.74 1.23
N GLY A 31 -7.85 3.73 1.88
CA GLY A 31 -7.48 2.35 1.65
C GLY A 31 -6.22 1.87 2.41
N HIS A 32 -5.73 0.71 1.99
CA HIS A 32 -4.63 -0.01 2.61
C HIS A 32 -3.55 -0.33 1.59
N GLY A 33 -2.34 0.12 1.92
CA GLY A 33 -1.18 -0.18 1.10
C GLY A 33 0.08 -0.40 1.92
N LYS A 34 1.01 -1.12 1.31
CA LYS A 34 2.37 -1.32 1.78
C LYS A 34 3.35 -0.89 0.71
N ILE A 35 4.34 -0.08 1.07
CA ILE A 35 5.45 0.27 0.18
C ILE A 35 6.72 -0.38 0.69
N THR A 36 7.48 -0.99 -0.24
CA THR A 36 8.81 -1.52 0.02
C THR A 36 9.81 -0.84 -0.92
N ILE A 37 10.82 -0.18 -0.36
CA ILE A 37 11.87 0.51 -1.11
C ILE A 37 13.19 -0.20 -0.83
N PHE A 38 13.95 -0.48 -1.89
CA PHE A 38 15.27 -1.07 -1.83
C PHE A 38 16.29 -0.01 -2.21
N LEU A 39 17.29 0.17 -1.35
CA LEU A 39 18.37 1.14 -1.56
C LEU A 39 19.68 0.41 -1.89
N ASP A 40 20.45 1.01 -2.81
CA ASP A 40 21.82 0.61 -3.13
C ASP A 40 22.80 0.97 -1.99
N GLU A 41 24.08 0.64 -2.18
CA GLU A 41 25.14 0.94 -1.21
C GLU A 41 25.40 2.44 -1.02
N GLN A 42 25.08 3.27 -2.01
CA GLN A 42 25.21 4.73 -1.98
C GLN A 42 23.99 5.41 -1.33
N GLY A 43 22.92 4.66 -1.07
CA GLY A 43 21.67 5.15 -0.51
C GLY A 43 20.67 5.66 -1.55
N ASN A 44 20.91 5.43 -2.84
CA ASN A 44 19.93 5.74 -3.90
C ASN A 44 18.86 4.65 -3.96
N VAL A 45 17.68 5.03 -4.43
CA VAL A 45 16.58 4.07 -4.67
C VAL A 45 16.92 3.22 -5.87
N GLU A 46 17.10 1.91 -5.64
CA GLU A 46 17.30 0.93 -6.71
C GLU A 46 15.96 0.41 -7.20
N ASN A 47 15.06 0.04 -6.27
CA ASN A 47 13.73 -0.47 -6.59
C ASN A 47 12.69 0.01 -5.57
N ALA A 48 11.44 0.13 -6.02
CA ALA A 48 10.31 0.42 -5.14
C ALA A 48 9.08 -0.40 -5.59
N PHE A 49 8.39 -0.99 -4.62
CA PHE A 49 7.20 -1.81 -4.84
C PHE A 49 6.05 -1.26 -3.99
N MET A 50 4.90 -1.10 -4.63
CA MET A 50 3.63 -0.83 -3.96
C MET A 50 2.81 -2.10 -3.97
N GLN A 51 2.31 -2.47 -2.79
CA GLN A 51 1.41 -3.60 -2.59
C GLN A 51 0.07 -3.03 -2.18
N VAL A 52 -0.94 -3.22 -3.04
CA VAL A 52 -2.34 -3.05 -2.67
C VAL A 52 -2.71 -4.28 -1.85
N VAL A 53 -3.01 -4.09 -0.57
CA VAL A 53 -3.29 -5.19 0.37
C VAL A 53 -4.78 -5.45 0.55
N GLU A 54 -5.64 -4.58 0.03
CA GLU A 54 -7.09 -4.72 0.12
C GLU A 54 -7.71 -5.27 -1.17
N PHE A 55 -8.77 -6.04 -1.00
CA PHE A 55 -9.57 -6.60 -2.09
C PHE A 55 -11.03 -6.68 -1.64
N MET A 56 -11.94 -6.08 -2.42
CA MET A 56 -13.38 -6.08 -2.12
C MET A 56 -14.23 -6.90 -3.11
N GLY A 57 -13.80 -7.08 -4.36
CA GLY A 57 -14.46 -7.99 -5.31
C GLY A 57 -15.87 -7.60 -5.76
N TYR A 58 -16.20 -6.30 -5.79
CA TYR A 58 -17.52 -5.78 -6.23
C TYR A 58 -17.99 -6.38 -7.55
N GLU A 59 -17.09 -6.52 -8.52
CA GLU A 59 -17.38 -7.11 -9.83
C GLU A 59 -18.10 -8.46 -9.74
N LYS A 60 -17.73 -9.29 -8.74
CA LYS A 60 -18.38 -10.58 -8.53
C LYS A 60 -19.77 -10.43 -7.91
N PHE A 61 -19.95 -9.48 -7.00
CA PHE A 61 -21.23 -9.18 -6.36
C PHE A 61 -22.25 -8.55 -7.31
N LEU A 62 -21.80 -7.86 -8.36
CA LEU A 62 -22.69 -7.25 -9.35
C LEU A 62 -23.31 -8.27 -10.31
N ILE A 63 -22.81 -9.50 -10.38
CA ILE A 63 -23.36 -10.52 -11.28
C ILE A 63 -24.76 -10.91 -10.82
N GLY A 64 -25.77 -10.64 -11.66
CA GLY A 64 -27.18 -10.93 -11.37
C GLY A 64 -27.90 -9.82 -10.59
N MET A 65 -27.23 -8.71 -10.32
CA MET A 65 -27.85 -7.54 -9.69
C MET A 65 -28.70 -6.76 -10.71
N PRO A 66 -29.92 -6.31 -10.35
CA PRO A 66 -30.67 -5.35 -11.15
C PRO A 66 -29.85 -4.08 -11.39
N ILE A 67 -29.84 -3.57 -12.61
CA ILE A 67 -28.96 -2.47 -13.01
C ILE A 67 -29.24 -1.19 -12.21
N GLU A 68 -30.46 -1.01 -11.74
CA GLU A 68 -30.92 0.11 -10.92
C GLU A 68 -30.29 0.12 -9.52
N GLU A 69 -29.89 -1.04 -9.00
CA GLU A 69 -29.24 -1.18 -7.67
C GLU A 69 -27.71 -1.03 -7.73
N VAL A 70 -27.13 -1.17 -8.93
CA VAL A 70 -25.68 -1.09 -9.14
C VAL A 70 -25.11 0.26 -8.68
N PRO A 71 -25.69 1.44 -9.04
CA PRO A 71 -25.18 2.74 -8.59
C PRO A 71 -25.09 2.86 -7.06
N ARG A 72 -26.10 2.34 -6.34
CA ARG A 72 -26.13 2.35 -4.88
C ARG A 72 -25.03 1.46 -4.31
N THR A 73 -24.82 0.28 -4.90
CA THR A 73 -23.80 -0.66 -4.45
C THR A 73 -22.38 -0.17 -4.77
N VAL A 74 -22.09 0.27 -6.00
CA VAL A 74 -20.72 0.70 -6.37
C VAL A 74 -20.29 2.00 -5.68
N SER A 75 -21.24 2.82 -5.22
CA SER A 75 -20.93 4.01 -4.43
C SER A 75 -20.22 3.71 -3.10
N THR A 76 -20.29 2.45 -2.60
CA THR A 76 -19.58 2.04 -1.39
C THR A 76 -18.16 1.55 -1.65
N ILE A 77 -17.67 1.59 -2.89
CA ILE A 77 -16.28 1.25 -3.24
C ILE A 77 -15.30 2.25 -2.62
N CYS A 78 -15.60 3.55 -2.71
CA CYS A 78 -14.84 4.62 -2.08
C CYS A 78 -15.79 5.73 -1.62
N GLY A 79 -15.63 6.17 -0.38
CA GLY A 79 -16.49 7.19 0.26
C GLY A 79 -15.78 8.50 0.57
N VAL A 80 -14.54 8.66 0.09
CA VAL A 80 -13.76 9.91 0.15
C VAL A 80 -13.99 10.70 -1.12
#